data_AF-A0A2V6C3W1-F1
#
_entry.id   AF-A0A2V6C3W1-F1
#
_cell.length_a   1.000
_cell.length_b   1.000
_cell.length_c   1.000
_cell.angle_alpha   90.00
_cell.angle_beta   90.00
_cell.angle_gamma   90.00
#
_symmetry.space_group_name_H-M   'P 1'
#
loop_
_entity.id
_entity.type
_entity.pdbx_description
1 polymer ?
#
loop_
_entity_poly.entity_id
_entity_poly.type
_entity_poly.pdbx_seq_one_letter_code
_entity_poly.pdbx_strand_id
1 'polypeptide(L)'
;MFVLCLVSLIGICRTLALDLSKAVVCSPRTLSGPEKKAVTMLVEEVEKRTQIRWERASIWPSGSAAVVAVGVESELNSFAGEYAEELSRDRKLEGREGYRIRVKHGKGASVVFVIGNDARGVLFGVGHLLRSLRLKPGAVTLPDDFSVATAPGYRLRGHQLGYRPKTNSYDAWDEARWEQYVRDLVVFGCNAIELIPPRSDDAAASPHFPLPPMEMMIAMSRLADEYGVCAQRVGRRVQKIAAR
;
A
#
# COMPACT_ATOMS: atom_id res chain seq x y z
N MET A 1 -29.38 -55.96 -1.57
CA MET A 1 -29.05 -54.55 -1.88
C MET A 1 -28.49 -53.91 -0.63
N PHE A 2 -27.16 -53.75 -0.54
CA PHE A 2 -26.51 -52.99 0.53
C PHE A 2 -26.22 -51.58 -0.01
N VAL A 3 -26.86 -50.56 0.54
CA VAL A 3 -26.59 -49.16 0.20
C VAL A 3 -25.41 -48.71 1.06
N LEU A 4 -24.26 -48.49 0.42
CA LEU A 4 -23.07 -47.95 1.07
C LEU A 4 -23.25 -46.43 1.20
N CYS A 5 -23.50 -45.95 2.42
CA CYS A 5 -23.64 -44.53 2.70
C CYS A 5 -22.22 -43.91 2.76
N LEU A 6 -21.81 -43.24 1.70
CA LEU A 6 -20.54 -42.50 1.64
C LEU A 6 -20.68 -41.22 2.47
N VAL A 7 -20.25 -41.25 3.73
CA VAL A 7 -20.12 -40.05 4.56
C VAL A 7 -18.91 -39.27 4.05
N SER A 8 -19.16 -38.24 3.25
CA SER A 8 -18.15 -37.26 2.87
C SER A 8 -17.73 -36.48 4.12
N LEU A 9 -16.57 -36.83 4.69
CA LEU A 9 -15.88 -35.99 5.67
C LEU A 9 -15.49 -34.68 4.99
N ILE A 10 -16.33 -33.65 5.15
CA ILE A 10 -15.95 -32.26 4.87
C ILE A 10 -14.84 -31.95 5.87
N GLY A 11 -13.58 -32.06 5.43
CA GLY A 11 -12.44 -31.60 6.20
C GLY A 11 -12.62 -30.12 6.47
N ILE A 12 -12.91 -29.76 7.73
CA ILE A 12 -12.84 -28.38 8.19
C ILE A 12 -11.36 -28.02 8.17
N CYS A 13 -10.89 -27.46 7.04
CA CYS A 13 -9.59 -26.81 6.99
C CYS A 13 -9.69 -25.60 7.92
N ARG A 14 -9.21 -25.74 9.16
CA ARG A 14 -8.97 -24.58 10.01
C ARG A 14 -7.83 -23.82 9.37
N THR A 15 -8.14 -22.78 8.59
CA THR A 15 -7.16 -21.76 8.26
C THR A 15 -6.72 -21.16 9.59
N LEU A 16 -5.51 -21.47 10.04
CA LEU A 16 -4.99 -20.85 11.25
C LEU A 16 -4.72 -19.39 10.90
N ALA A 17 -5.03 -18.49 11.82
CA ALA A 17 -4.79 -17.08 11.62
C ALA A 17 -3.43 -16.76 12.22
N LEU A 18 -2.49 -16.30 11.39
CA LEU A 18 -1.24 -15.73 11.85
C LEU A 18 -1.53 -14.43 12.60
N ASP A 19 -1.16 -14.40 13.88
CA ASP A 19 -1.26 -13.21 14.71
C ASP A 19 -0.08 -12.26 14.45
N LEU A 20 -0.39 -11.05 14.00
CA LEU A 20 0.55 -9.98 13.73
C LEU A 20 0.37 -8.82 14.70
N SER A 21 -0.41 -8.98 15.77
CA SER A 21 -0.73 -7.89 16.71
C SER A 21 0.50 -7.33 17.44
N LYS A 22 1.60 -8.09 17.50
CA LYS A 22 2.89 -7.66 18.06
C LYS A 22 3.98 -7.58 17.01
N ALA A 23 3.62 -7.48 15.73
CA ALA A 23 4.59 -7.52 14.66
C ALA A 23 5.49 -6.29 14.64
N VAL A 24 6.72 -6.50 14.15
CA VAL A 24 7.68 -5.44 13.84
C VAL A 24 7.76 -5.30 12.31
N VAL A 25 7.65 -4.08 11.80
CA VAL A 25 7.84 -3.81 10.38
C VAL A 25 9.34 -3.64 10.11
N CYS A 26 9.94 -4.56 9.38
CA CYS A 26 11.35 -4.53 9.01
C CYS A 26 11.51 -4.07 7.56
N SER A 27 12.30 -3.02 7.33
CA SER A 27 12.55 -2.51 5.98
C SER A 27 13.95 -1.88 5.86
N PRO A 28 14.56 -1.81 4.66
CA PRO A 28 15.88 -1.21 4.46
C PRO A 28 15.97 0.24 4.99
N ARG A 29 17.14 0.69 5.44
CA ARG A 29 17.35 2.11 5.83
C ARG A 29 17.27 3.08 4.65
N THR A 30 17.45 2.56 3.43
CA THR A 30 17.57 3.28 2.17
C THR A 30 16.23 3.59 1.51
N LEU A 31 15.09 3.22 2.12
CA LEU A 31 13.78 3.47 1.53
C LEU A 31 13.57 4.95 1.19
N SER A 32 13.11 5.19 -0.03
CA SER A 32 12.83 6.53 -0.54
C SER A 32 11.49 6.58 -1.29
N GLY A 33 10.95 7.78 -1.47
CA GLY A 33 9.73 8.03 -2.23
C GLY A 33 8.59 7.03 -1.92
N PRO A 34 8.07 6.30 -2.93
CA PRO A 34 6.93 5.39 -2.77
C PRO A 34 7.14 4.29 -1.73
N GLU A 35 8.36 3.79 -1.55
CA GLU A 35 8.64 2.69 -0.62
C GLU A 35 8.51 3.17 0.83
N LYS A 36 9.07 4.35 1.13
CA LYS A 36 8.94 4.99 2.44
C LYS A 36 7.49 5.33 2.75
N LYS A 37 6.72 5.79 1.75
CA LYS A 37 5.29 6.03 1.89
C LYS A 37 4.51 4.74 2.08
N ALA A 38 4.88 3.65 1.41
CA ALA A 38 4.24 2.35 1.60
C ALA A 38 4.35 1.86 3.05
N VAL A 39 5.56 1.86 3.63
CA VAL A 39 5.77 1.48 5.04
C VAL A 39 5.02 2.41 5.99
N THR A 40 4.98 3.71 5.68
CA THR A 40 4.25 4.69 6.48
C THR A 40 2.75 4.44 6.46
N MET A 41 2.18 4.24 5.27
CA MET A 41 0.78 3.87 5.07
C MET A 41 0.46 2.56 5.81
N LEU A 42 1.30 1.53 5.71
CA LEU A 42 1.08 0.25 6.40
C LEU A 42 0.88 0.45 7.91
N VAL A 43 1.82 1.13 8.57
CA VAL A 43 1.78 1.33 10.02
C VAL A 43 0.59 2.19 10.43
N GLU A 44 0.34 3.30 9.72
CA GLU A 44 -0.75 4.21 10.06
C GLU A 44 -2.14 3.60 9.80
N GLU A 45 -2.33 2.88 8.69
CA GLU A 45 -3.63 2.27 8.39
C GLU A 45 -3.94 1.11 9.34
N VAL A 46 -2.93 0.39 9.82
CA VAL A 46 -3.06 -0.60 10.90
C VAL A 46 -3.44 0.10 12.20
N GLU A 47 -2.65 1.09 12.64
CA GLU A 47 -2.87 1.82 13.90
C GLU A 47 -4.27 2.46 13.96
N LYS A 48 -4.69 3.15 12.89
CA LYS A 48 -6.02 3.77 12.78
C LYS A 48 -7.16 2.77 13.01
N ARG A 49 -7.02 1.52 12.56
CA ARG A 49 -8.08 0.49 12.61
C ARG A 49 -8.02 -0.41 13.84
N THR A 50 -6.86 -0.54 14.46
CA THR A 50 -6.65 -1.53 15.53
C THR A 50 -6.18 -0.93 16.85
N GLN A 51 -5.76 0.33 16.87
CA GLN A 51 -5.07 0.97 18.02
C GLN A 51 -3.74 0.28 18.38
N ILE A 52 -3.21 -0.56 17.49
CA ILE A 52 -1.88 -1.17 17.63
C ILE A 52 -0.91 -0.41 16.74
N ARG A 53 0.16 0.10 17.36
CA ARG A 53 1.25 0.73 16.63
C ARG A 53 2.41 -0.25 16.48
N TRP A 54 2.64 -0.72 15.26
CA TRP A 54 3.81 -1.53 14.94
C TRP A 54 5.09 -0.70 15.00
N GLU A 55 6.12 -1.27 15.63
CA GLU A 55 7.46 -0.69 15.61
C GLU A 55 8.09 -0.85 14.23
N ARG A 56 8.95 0.11 13.85
CA ARG A 56 9.73 0.05 12.62
C ARG A 56 11.17 -0.28 12.95
N ALA A 57 11.72 -1.29 12.30
CA ALA A 57 13.10 -1.69 12.41
C ALA A 57 13.76 -1.67 11.03
N SER A 58 15.06 -1.38 11.03
CA SER A 58 15.90 -1.45 9.83
C SER A 58 17.04 -2.45 9.96
N ILE A 59 16.99 -3.24 11.03
CA ILE A 59 17.85 -4.35 11.35
C ILE A 59 16.89 -5.46 11.73
N TRP A 60 17.17 -6.69 11.29
CA TRP A 60 16.32 -7.82 11.61
C TRP A 60 16.17 -7.98 13.13
N PRO A 61 14.95 -8.08 13.67
CA PRO A 61 14.74 -8.18 15.11
C PRO A 61 15.19 -9.55 15.63
N SER A 62 15.84 -9.57 16.79
CA SER A 62 16.36 -10.78 17.46
C SER A 62 15.34 -11.48 18.38
N GLY A 63 14.10 -10.98 18.44
CA GLY A 63 13.04 -11.49 19.31
C GLY A 63 12.12 -12.53 18.66
N SER A 64 11.11 -12.97 19.41
CA SER A 64 10.06 -13.89 18.94
C SER A 64 8.85 -13.17 18.32
N ALA A 65 8.92 -11.85 18.17
CA ALA A 65 7.86 -11.05 17.55
C ALA A 65 7.77 -11.36 16.05
N ALA A 66 6.55 -11.51 15.53
CA ALA A 66 6.32 -11.67 14.10
C ALA A 66 6.93 -10.49 13.32
N VAL A 67 7.41 -10.75 12.11
CA VAL A 67 8.05 -9.72 11.28
C VAL A 67 7.22 -9.47 10.04
N VAL A 68 6.96 -8.20 9.71
CA VAL A 68 6.46 -7.79 8.40
C VAL A 68 7.62 -7.13 7.65
N ALA A 69 8.27 -7.91 6.79
CA ALA A 69 9.47 -7.54 6.06
C ALA A 69 9.08 -6.93 4.70
N VAL A 70 9.43 -5.67 4.45
CA VAL A 70 8.98 -4.90 3.27
C VAL A 70 10.20 -4.32 2.53
N GLY A 71 10.29 -4.58 1.22
CA GLY A 71 11.36 -4.01 0.40
C GLY A 71 11.31 -4.43 -1.07
N VAL A 72 12.23 -3.88 -1.85
CA VAL A 72 12.40 -4.24 -3.27
C VAL A 72 13.21 -5.52 -3.43
N GLU A 73 12.90 -6.30 -4.47
CA GLU A 73 13.55 -7.57 -4.77
C GLU A 73 15.08 -7.44 -4.89
N SER A 74 15.57 -6.37 -5.50
CA SER A 74 17.01 -6.11 -5.65
C SER A 74 17.76 -5.93 -4.33
N GLU A 75 17.04 -5.67 -3.23
CA GLU A 75 17.60 -5.44 -1.90
C GLU A 75 17.23 -6.56 -0.90
N LEU A 76 16.79 -7.74 -1.36
CA LEU A 76 16.37 -8.86 -0.49
C LEU A 76 17.33 -9.14 0.67
N ASN A 77 18.63 -9.17 0.40
CA ASN A 77 19.66 -9.42 1.43
C ASN A 77 19.66 -8.40 2.58
N SER A 78 19.11 -7.19 2.37
CA SER A 78 19.10 -6.14 3.39
C SER A 78 17.93 -6.24 4.37
N PHE A 79 16.85 -6.94 4.00
CA PHE A 79 15.62 -6.97 4.82
C PHE A 79 15.01 -8.36 4.99
N ALA A 80 15.48 -9.39 4.28
CA ALA A 80 14.89 -10.72 4.32
C ALA A 80 15.55 -11.72 5.30
N GLY A 81 16.65 -11.31 5.96
CA GLY A 81 17.35 -12.14 6.94
C GLY A 81 17.79 -13.49 6.36
N GLU A 82 17.60 -14.57 7.12
CA GLU A 82 17.94 -15.95 6.71
C GLU A 82 17.13 -16.45 5.51
N TYR A 83 15.99 -15.82 5.20
CA TYR A 83 15.11 -16.23 4.10
C TYR A 83 15.55 -15.68 2.74
N ALA A 84 16.58 -14.83 2.68
CA ALA A 84 17.00 -14.16 1.45
C ALA A 84 17.35 -15.14 0.32
N GLU A 85 18.08 -16.22 0.60
CA GLU A 85 18.44 -17.25 -0.39
C GLU A 85 17.26 -18.10 -0.86
N GLU A 86 16.26 -18.30 0.00
CA GLU A 86 15.04 -19.00 -0.38
C GLU A 86 14.17 -18.11 -1.28
N LEU A 87 13.99 -16.85 -0.90
CA LEU A 87 13.15 -15.88 -1.61
C LEU A 87 13.76 -15.42 -2.95
N SER A 88 15.09 -15.47 -3.09
CA SER A 88 15.75 -15.23 -4.38
C SER A 88 15.50 -16.36 -5.40
N ARG A 89 15.22 -17.58 -4.91
CA ARG A 89 14.85 -18.74 -5.74
C ARG A 89 13.34 -18.83 -6.01
N ASP A 90 12.52 -18.16 -5.20
CA ASP A 90 11.09 -18.01 -5.49
C ASP A 90 10.94 -17.31 -6.85
N ARG A 91 10.13 -17.89 -7.73
CA ARG A 91 10.02 -17.46 -9.13
C ARG A 91 9.59 -16.00 -9.18
N LYS A 92 10.45 -15.18 -9.78
CA LYS A 92 10.13 -13.80 -10.12
C LYS A 92 8.92 -13.78 -11.04
N LEU A 93 7.92 -12.98 -10.67
CA LEU A 93 6.87 -12.62 -11.59
C LEU A 93 7.35 -11.44 -12.42
N GLU A 94 7.44 -11.61 -13.73
CA GLU A 94 7.85 -10.53 -14.63
C GLU A 94 6.81 -9.41 -14.67
N GLY A 95 7.29 -8.17 -14.78
CA GLY A 95 6.43 -6.99 -14.92
C GLY A 95 6.75 -5.87 -13.94
N ARG A 96 6.74 -4.63 -14.43
CA ARG A 96 6.85 -3.42 -13.61
C ARG A 96 5.66 -3.36 -12.65
N GLU A 97 5.89 -2.77 -11.47
CA GLU A 97 4.86 -2.62 -10.43
C GLU A 97 4.30 -3.95 -9.87
N GLY A 98 4.92 -5.09 -10.23
CA GLY A 98 4.59 -6.39 -9.68
C GLY A 98 5.13 -6.58 -8.27
N TYR A 99 4.55 -7.53 -7.54
CA TYR A 99 4.95 -7.86 -6.18
C TYR A 99 4.61 -9.30 -5.81
N ARG A 100 5.23 -9.74 -4.72
CA ARG A 100 4.99 -11.03 -4.08
C ARG A 100 4.77 -10.82 -2.58
N ILE A 101 3.80 -11.54 -2.02
CA ILE A 101 3.62 -11.66 -0.57
C ILE A 101 3.78 -13.12 -0.18
N ARG A 102 4.60 -13.38 0.84
CA ARG A 102 4.89 -14.72 1.33
C ARG A 102 4.84 -14.76 2.84
N VAL A 103 4.11 -15.72 3.39
CA VAL A 103 4.26 -16.12 4.79
C VAL A 103 5.33 -17.20 4.88
N LYS A 104 6.26 -17.06 5.84
CA LYS A 104 7.23 -18.08 6.20
C LYS A 104 7.12 -18.41 7.68
N HIS A 105 7.17 -19.71 7.94
CA HIS A 105 7.20 -20.30 9.26
C HIS A 105 8.59 -20.92 9.44
N GLY A 106 9.36 -20.40 10.40
CA GLY A 106 10.69 -20.90 10.70
C GLY A 106 10.78 -21.42 12.13
N LYS A 107 12.01 -21.72 12.58
CA LYS A 107 12.30 -22.04 13.99
C LYS A 107 12.12 -20.83 14.93
N GLY A 108 12.05 -19.63 14.38
CA GLY A 108 11.79 -18.36 15.07
C GLY A 108 10.38 -17.83 14.83
N ALA A 109 10.23 -16.50 14.86
CA ALA A 109 8.94 -15.86 14.63
C ALA A 109 8.46 -16.02 13.17
N SER A 110 7.16 -16.13 12.97
CA SER A 110 6.56 -16.10 11.62
C SER A 110 6.84 -14.77 10.95
N VAL A 111 7.08 -14.82 9.63
CA VAL A 111 7.42 -13.65 8.83
C VAL A 111 6.46 -13.49 7.66
N VAL A 112 5.99 -12.28 7.44
CA VAL A 112 5.28 -11.86 6.22
C VAL A 112 6.22 -11.00 5.39
N PHE A 113 6.56 -11.45 4.20
CA PHE A 113 7.35 -10.69 3.24
C PHE A 113 6.44 -9.96 2.26
N VAL A 114 6.71 -8.69 1.99
CA VAL A 114 6.18 -7.92 0.86
C VAL A 114 7.36 -7.53 -0.01
N ILE A 115 7.47 -8.16 -1.18
CA ILE A 115 8.61 -8.04 -2.09
C ILE A 115 8.11 -7.38 -3.37
N GLY A 116 8.49 -6.13 -3.60
CA GLY A 116 8.17 -5.41 -4.83
C GLY A 116 9.22 -5.63 -5.91
N ASN A 117 8.81 -5.73 -7.17
CA ASN A 117 9.73 -5.73 -8.31
C ASN A 117 10.43 -4.37 -8.50
N ASP A 118 9.77 -3.30 -8.06
CA ASP A 118 10.24 -1.92 -8.04
C ASP A 118 9.54 -1.15 -6.90
N ALA A 119 9.86 0.14 -6.74
CA ALA A 119 9.30 0.99 -5.69
C ALA A 119 7.76 1.03 -5.66
N ARG A 120 7.10 1.00 -6.82
CA ARG A 120 5.62 0.94 -6.88
C ARG A 120 5.09 -0.45 -6.64
N GLY A 121 5.84 -1.49 -7.02
CA GLY A 121 5.57 -2.87 -6.61
C GLY A 121 5.49 -2.99 -5.09
N VAL A 122 6.41 -2.38 -4.34
CA VAL A 122 6.35 -2.35 -2.87
C VAL A 122 5.07 -1.68 -2.39
N LEU A 123 4.74 -0.51 -2.94
CA LEU A 123 3.55 0.25 -2.58
C LEU A 123 2.26 -0.54 -2.81
N PHE A 124 2.10 -1.17 -3.98
CA PHE A 124 0.92 -1.96 -4.31
C PHE A 124 0.88 -3.30 -3.56
N GLY A 125 2.05 -3.88 -3.26
CA GLY A 125 2.16 -5.06 -2.39
C GLY A 125 1.69 -4.77 -0.97
N VAL A 126 2.10 -3.64 -0.40
CA VAL A 126 1.59 -3.18 0.90
C VAL A 126 0.08 -2.92 0.84
N GLY A 127 -0.40 -2.31 -0.24
CA GLY A 127 -1.83 -2.11 -0.47
C GLY A 127 -2.62 -3.43 -0.47
N HIS A 128 -2.10 -4.47 -1.13
CA HIS A 128 -2.70 -5.80 -1.10
C HIS A 128 -2.64 -6.40 0.30
N LEU A 129 -1.50 -6.34 0.99
CA LEU A 129 -1.40 -6.82 2.37
C LEU A 129 -2.48 -6.19 3.25
N LEU A 130 -2.65 -4.87 3.21
CA LEU A 130 -3.69 -4.15 3.97
C LEU A 130 -5.10 -4.67 3.68
N ARG A 131 -5.43 -4.97 2.41
CA ARG A 131 -6.73 -5.56 2.04
C ARG A 131 -6.91 -7.01 2.51
N SER A 132 -5.81 -7.74 2.70
CA SER A 132 -5.81 -9.14 3.14
C SER A 132 -5.80 -9.30 4.66
N LEU A 133 -5.35 -8.29 5.40
CA LEU A 133 -5.38 -8.29 6.86
C LEU A 133 -6.82 -8.22 7.38
N ARG A 134 -7.11 -9.00 8.42
CA ARG A 134 -8.27 -8.76 9.27
C ARG A 134 -7.84 -7.83 10.39
N LEU A 135 -8.37 -6.61 10.36
CA LEU A 135 -8.07 -5.54 11.30
C LEU A 135 -9.26 -5.33 12.22
N LYS A 136 -9.05 -5.49 13.53
CA LYS A 136 -10.02 -5.20 14.58
C LYS A 136 -9.33 -4.43 15.70
N PRO A 137 -10.06 -3.67 16.54
CA PRO A 137 -9.47 -3.11 17.75
C PRO A 137 -8.73 -4.19 18.56
N GLY A 138 -7.44 -3.96 18.81
CA GLY A 138 -6.55 -4.87 19.55
C GLY A 138 -6.12 -6.14 18.80
N ALA A 139 -6.42 -6.32 17.52
CA ALA A 139 -6.02 -7.52 16.77
C ALA A 139 -5.69 -7.26 15.30
N VAL A 140 -4.58 -7.83 14.84
CA VAL A 140 -4.18 -7.88 13.42
C VAL A 140 -3.89 -9.33 13.05
N THR A 141 -4.61 -9.88 12.09
CA THR A 141 -4.38 -11.27 11.66
C THR A 141 -4.37 -11.43 10.14
N LEU A 142 -3.61 -12.42 9.65
CA LEU A 142 -3.54 -12.83 8.25
C LEU A 142 -3.76 -14.36 8.16
N PRO A 143 -4.31 -14.93 7.08
CA PRO A 143 -4.25 -16.38 6.88
C PRO A 143 -2.79 -16.87 6.95
N ASP A 144 -2.54 -17.95 7.68
CA ASP A 144 -1.19 -18.49 7.90
C ASP A 144 -0.54 -19.09 6.64
N ASP A 145 -1.36 -19.47 5.66
CA ASP A 145 -0.96 -19.98 4.35
C ASP A 145 -0.95 -18.89 3.26
N PHE A 146 -1.12 -17.62 3.62
CA PHE A 146 -1.27 -16.53 2.65
C PHE A 146 -0.04 -16.42 1.72
N SER A 147 -0.31 -16.51 0.42
CA SER A 147 0.70 -16.41 -0.62
C SER A 147 0.11 -15.80 -1.89
N VAL A 148 0.76 -14.77 -2.43
CA VAL A 148 0.34 -14.16 -3.70
C VAL A 148 1.54 -13.65 -4.49
N ALA A 149 1.50 -13.80 -5.81
CA ALA A 149 2.42 -13.14 -6.73
C ALA A 149 1.59 -12.56 -7.88
N THR A 150 1.68 -11.26 -8.12
CA THR A 150 0.88 -10.61 -9.16
C THR A 150 1.55 -9.35 -9.72
N ALA A 151 1.20 -9.02 -10.95
CA ALA A 151 1.66 -7.85 -11.68
C ALA A 151 0.46 -7.28 -12.47
N PRO A 152 0.40 -5.96 -12.67
CA PRO A 152 -0.76 -5.37 -13.33
C PRO A 152 -0.83 -5.76 -14.81
N GLY A 153 -2.04 -6.11 -15.27
CA GLY A 153 -2.30 -6.39 -16.69
C GLY A 153 -2.29 -5.15 -17.60
N TYR A 154 -2.49 -3.96 -17.03
CA TYR A 154 -2.52 -2.69 -17.76
C TYR A 154 -1.47 -1.73 -17.23
N ARG A 155 -0.74 -1.05 -18.13
CA ARG A 155 0.33 -0.10 -17.76
C ARG A 155 -0.19 1.18 -17.10
N LEU A 156 -1.39 1.63 -17.47
CA LEU A 156 -2.00 2.85 -16.97
C LEU A 156 -3.33 2.51 -16.31
N ARG A 157 -3.47 2.87 -15.04
CA ARG A 157 -4.65 2.62 -14.21
C ARG A 157 -4.93 3.91 -13.47
N GLY A 158 -5.61 4.82 -14.16
CA GLY A 158 -5.76 6.21 -13.74
C GLY A 158 -7.11 6.54 -13.14
N HIS A 159 -7.15 7.61 -12.34
CA HIS A 159 -8.39 8.21 -11.84
C HIS A 159 -8.34 9.74 -12.00
N GLN A 160 -9.47 10.38 -12.31
CA GLN A 160 -9.54 11.83 -12.47
C GLN A 160 -10.06 12.47 -11.18
N LEU A 161 -9.36 13.48 -10.67
CA LEU A 161 -9.70 14.23 -9.46
C LEU A 161 -9.94 15.70 -9.80
N GLY A 162 -10.96 16.29 -9.18
CA GLY A 162 -11.23 17.72 -9.29
C GLY A 162 -11.58 18.30 -7.93
N TYR A 163 -10.85 19.33 -7.53
CA TYR A 163 -11.16 20.19 -6.39
C TYR A 163 -11.93 21.41 -6.89
N ARG A 164 -13.26 21.32 -6.90
CA ARG A 164 -14.15 22.22 -7.64
C ARG A 164 -15.55 22.32 -7.03
N PRO A 165 -16.23 23.48 -7.13
CA PRO A 165 -17.54 23.74 -6.51
C PRO A 165 -18.68 23.06 -7.29
N LYS A 166 -18.63 21.73 -7.43
CA LYS A 166 -19.57 20.95 -8.26
C LYS A 166 -20.18 19.75 -7.55
N THR A 167 -19.50 19.20 -6.54
CA THR A 167 -19.87 17.89 -5.97
C THR A 167 -20.24 17.93 -4.48
N ASN A 168 -20.37 19.10 -3.85
CA ASN A 168 -20.68 19.28 -2.41
C ASN A 168 -19.90 18.31 -1.51
N SER A 169 -18.66 17.98 -1.88
CA SER A 169 -17.87 16.93 -1.25
C SER A 169 -16.39 17.28 -1.36
N TYR A 170 -15.81 17.13 -2.55
CA TYR A 170 -14.37 17.29 -2.79
C TYR A 170 -13.88 18.73 -2.57
N ASP A 171 -14.74 19.72 -2.75
CA ASP A 171 -14.45 21.13 -2.44
C ASP A 171 -14.33 21.41 -0.93
N ALA A 172 -14.85 20.57 -0.07
CA ALA A 172 -14.67 20.70 1.38
C ALA A 172 -13.47 19.90 1.93
N TRP A 173 -12.72 19.21 1.07
CA TRP A 173 -11.64 18.31 1.52
C TRP A 173 -10.35 19.07 1.78
N ASP A 174 -9.80 18.88 2.97
CA ASP A 174 -8.45 19.32 3.33
C ASP A 174 -7.38 18.37 2.77
N GLU A 175 -6.11 18.74 2.94
CA GLU A 175 -5.00 17.94 2.45
C GLU A 175 -4.97 16.52 3.04
N ALA A 176 -5.31 16.37 4.32
CA ALA A 176 -5.32 15.07 4.99
C ALA A 176 -6.38 14.13 4.38
N ARG A 177 -7.56 14.65 4.04
CA ARG A 177 -8.61 13.88 3.37
C ARG A 177 -8.23 13.54 1.93
N TRP A 178 -7.56 14.44 1.21
CA TRP A 178 -6.99 14.11 -0.09
C TRP A 178 -5.92 13.02 -0.02
N GLU A 179 -5.03 13.06 0.98
CA GLU A 179 -4.04 11.99 1.18
C GLU A 179 -4.74 10.65 1.45
N GLN A 180 -5.76 10.63 2.30
CA GLN A 180 -6.55 9.42 2.54
C GLN A 180 -7.17 8.89 1.24
N TYR A 181 -7.74 9.76 0.39
CA TYR A 181 -8.30 9.33 -0.88
C TYR A 181 -7.25 8.80 -1.86
N VAL A 182 -6.06 9.41 -1.89
CA VAL A 182 -4.91 8.88 -2.67
C VAL A 182 -4.52 7.48 -2.18
N ARG A 183 -4.49 7.25 -0.86
CA ARG A 183 -4.24 5.92 -0.28
C ARG A 183 -5.28 4.91 -0.74
N ASP A 184 -6.56 5.27 -0.70
CA ASP A 184 -7.65 4.39 -1.13
C ASP A 184 -7.48 3.97 -2.60
N LEU A 185 -7.08 4.90 -3.48
CA LEU A 185 -6.76 4.59 -4.87
C LEU A 185 -5.53 3.66 -5.00
N VAL A 186 -4.46 3.96 -4.28
CA VAL A 186 -3.20 3.21 -4.30
C VAL A 186 -3.36 1.77 -3.79
N VAL A 187 -4.18 1.57 -2.76
CA VAL A 187 -4.47 0.25 -2.18
C VAL A 187 -5.06 -0.74 -3.20
N PHE A 188 -5.73 -0.22 -4.24
CA PHE A 188 -6.24 -0.99 -5.37
C PHE A 188 -5.35 -0.94 -6.63
N GLY A 189 -4.14 -0.37 -6.54
CA GLY A 189 -3.16 -0.37 -7.61
C GLY A 189 -3.28 0.77 -8.61
N CYS A 190 -4.00 1.85 -8.29
CA CYS A 190 -4.03 3.06 -9.11
C CYS A 190 -2.61 3.65 -9.22
N ASN A 191 -2.18 3.99 -10.44
CA ASN A 191 -0.82 4.50 -10.70
C ASN A 191 -0.78 5.85 -11.44
N ALA A 192 -1.93 6.43 -11.72
CA ALA A 192 -2.03 7.76 -12.31
C ALA A 192 -3.23 8.54 -11.76
N ILE A 193 -3.03 9.84 -11.61
CA ILE A 193 -4.08 10.78 -11.24
C ILE A 193 -4.10 11.90 -12.30
N GLU A 194 -5.26 12.15 -12.87
CA GLU A 194 -5.49 13.35 -13.66
C GLU A 194 -6.10 14.43 -12.77
N LEU A 195 -5.43 15.56 -12.63
CA LEU A 195 -5.95 16.70 -11.88
C LEU A 195 -6.66 17.67 -12.84
N ILE A 196 -7.94 17.92 -12.58
CA ILE A 196 -8.73 18.89 -13.36
C ILE A 196 -8.22 20.31 -13.06
N PRO A 197 -7.77 21.08 -14.07
CA PRO A 197 -7.27 22.44 -13.88
C PRO A 197 -8.30 23.37 -13.24
N PRO A 198 -7.91 24.30 -12.35
CA PRO A 198 -8.88 25.16 -11.64
C PRO A 198 -9.62 26.14 -12.56
N ARG A 199 -9.09 26.40 -13.76
CA ARG A 199 -9.69 27.30 -14.76
C ARG A 199 -10.76 26.62 -15.63
N SER A 200 -11.01 25.33 -15.42
CA SER A 200 -11.99 24.57 -16.22
C SER A 200 -13.40 24.55 -15.62
N ASP A 201 -13.62 25.23 -14.50
CA ASP A 201 -14.91 25.32 -13.82
C ASP A 201 -15.61 26.67 -13.99
N ASP A 202 -16.94 26.66 -13.87
CA ASP A 202 -17.80 27.84 -14.03
C ASP A 202 -17.64 28.87 -12.89
N ALA A 203 -17.22 28.43 -11.70
CA ALA A 203 -17.03 29.28 -10.53
C ALA A 203 -15.61 29.14 -9.98
N ALA A 204 -14.97 30.28 -9.72
CA ALA A 204 -13.56 30.33 -9.28
C ALA A 204 -13.35 29.93 -7.81
N ALA A 205 -14.41 29.89 -6.98
CA ALA A 205 -14.34 29.60 -5.55
C ALA A 205 -15.56 28.82 -5.05
N SER A 206 -15.38 28.03 -3.98
CA SER A 206 -16.42 27.47 -3.13
C SER A 206 -16.33 28.12 -1.74
N PRO A 207 -17.44 28.40 -1.05
CA PRO A 207 -17.39 28.80 0.36
C PRO A 207 -16.83 27.71 1.28
N HIS A 208 -16.77 26.46 0.79
CA HIS A 208 -16.24 25.32 1.55
C HIS A 208 -14.74 25.09 1.37
N PHE A 209 -14.08 25.79 0.44
CA PHE A 209 -12.67 25.58 0.13
C PHE A 209 -11.78 25.84 1.36
N PRO A 210 -11.09 24.82 1.91
CA PRO A 210 -10.09 25.04 2.95
C PRO A 210 -8.83 25.73 2.42
N LEU A 211 -8.53 25.59 1.13
CA LEU A 211 -7.40 26.25 0.45
C LEU A 211 -7.82 26.81 -0.92
N PRO A 212 -7.12 27.85 -1.42
CA PRO A 212 -7.26 28.29 -2.80
C PRO A 212 -7.01 27.14 -3.79
N PRO A 213 -7.75 27.04 -4.92
CA PRO A 213 -7.66 25.90 -5.82
C PRO A 213 -6.26 25.57 -6.35
N MET A 214 -5.44 26.59 -6.62
CA MET A 214 -4.08 26.36 -7.10
C MET A 214 -3.18 25.79 -6.00
N GLU A 215 -3.31 26.26 -4.77
CA GLU A 215 -2.55 25.74 -3.62
C GLU A 215 -2.94 24.30 -3.32
N MET A 216 -4.24 23.99 -3.33
CA MET A 216 -4.72 22.62 -3.18
C MET A 216 -4.22 21.72 -4.31
N MET A 217 -4.23 22.18 -5.55
CA MET A 217 -3.69 21.41 -6.68
C MET A 217 -2.19 21.11 -6.53
N ILE A 218 -1.40 22.06 -6.02
CA ILE A 218 0.02 21.84 -5.72
C ILE A 218 0.16 20.78 -4.62
N ALA A 219 -0.64 20.86 -3.56
CA ALA A 219 -0.66 19.86 -2.48
C ALA A 219 -1.02 18.46 -3.01
N MET A 220 -2.11 18.32 -3.77
CA MET A 220 -2.52 17.06 -4.40
C MET A 220 -1.44 16.51 -5.35
N SER A 221 -0.78 17.38 -6.13
CA SER A 221 0.33 16.97 -7.00
C SER A 221 1.54 16.47 -6.21
N ARG A 222 1.86 17.11 -5.08
CA ARG A 222 2.93 16.66 -4.17
C ARG A 222 2.57 15.30 -3.58
N LEU A 223 1.35 15.14 -3.05
CA LEU A 223 0.88 13.87 -2.51
C LEU A 223 1.02 12.75 -3.54
N ALA A 224 0.53 12.95 -4.77
CA ALA A 224 0.66 11.96 -5.84
C ALA A 224 2.13 11.57 -6.11
N ASP A 225 3.05 12.54 -6.15
CA ASP A 225 4.48 12.29 -6.36
C ASP A 225 5.11 11.50 -5.21
N GLU A 226 4.74 11.78 -3.96
CA GLU A 226 5.22 11.04 -2.78
C GLU A 226 4.83 9.55 -2.83
N TYR A 227 3.64 9.23 -3.35
CA TYR A 227 3.20 7.85 -3.62
C TYR A 227 3.67 7.30 -4.97
N GLY A 228 4.45 8.06 -5.75
CA GLY A 228 4.90 7.67 -7.09
C GLY A 228 3.78 7.49 -8.11
N VAL A 229 2.59 8.01 -7.80
CA VAL A 229 1.42 8.03 -8.67
C VAL A 229 1.59 9.20 -9.63
N CYS A 230 1.54 8.93 -10.93
CA CYS A 230 1.77 9.97 -11.92
C CYS A 230 0.59 10.97 -11.90
N ALA A 231 0.77 12.14 -11.29
CA ALA A 231 -0.07 13.28 -11.60
C ALA A 231 0.35 13.84 -12.97
N GLN A 232 -0.59 14.19 -13.85
CA GLN A 232 -0.26 15.03 -15.01
C GLN A 232 0.54 16.23 -14.47
N ARG A 233 1.82 16.35 -14.86
CA ARG A 233 2.78 17.28 -14.25
C ARG A 233 2.32 18.72 -14.41
N VAL A 234 1.56 19.23 -13.44
CA VAL A 234 1.21 20.63 -13.31
C VAL A 234 2.50 21.46 -13.08
N GLY A 235 3.48 20.90 -12.35
CA GLY A 235 4.66 21.62 -11.85
C GLY A 235 5.63 22.24 -12.87
N ARG A 236 5.94 21.61 -14.01
CA ARG A 236 6.96 22.18 -14.94
C ARG A 236 6.43 23.27 -15.88
N ARG A 237 5.12 23.33 -16.13
CA ARG A 237 4.51 24.40 -16.94
C ARG A 237 3.79 25.45 -16.09
N VAL A 238 3.20 25.09 -14.95
CA VAL A 238 2.43 26.05 -14.14
C VAL A 238 3.30 26.99 -13.32
N GLN A 239 4.50 26.59 -12.88
CA GLN A 239 5.45 27.57 -12.30
C GLN A 239 5.84 28.67 -13.31
N LYS A 240 5.83 28.39 -14.61
CA LYS A 240 6.04 29.40 -15.66
C LYS A 240 4.80 30.23 -16.00
N ILE A 241 3.60 29.74 -15.65
CA ILE A 241 2.31 30.42 -15.95
C ILE A 241 1.84 31.24 -14.74
N ALA A 242 2.17 30.85 -13.50
CA ALA A 242 1.89 31.62 -12.29
C ALA A 242 2.91 32.74 -12.03
N ALA A 243 4.05 32.73 -12.73
CA ALA A 243 5.08 33.78 -12.69
C ALA A 243 4.95 34.81 -13.83
N ARG A 244 3.78 34.87 -14.47
CA ARG A 244 3.37 35.89 -15.44
C ARG A 244 1.96 36.36 -15.08
#